data_AF-L0AE15-F1
#
_entry.id   AF-L0AE15-F1
#
_cell.length_a   1.000
_cell.length_b   1.000
_cell.length_c   1.000
_cell.angle_alpha   90.00
_cell.angle_beta   90.00
_cell.angle_gamma   90.00
#
_symmetry.space_group_name_H-M   'P 1'
#
loop_
_entity.id
_entity.type
_entity.pdbx_description
1 polymer ?
#
loop_
_entity_poly.entity_id
_entity_poly.type
_entity_poly.pdbx_seq_one_letter_code
_entity_poly.pdbx_strand_id
1 'polypeptide(L)'
;MARDDPVRSQTAPTDTDRLPNLVTVVGRGVPSSFEIAVDGEIELVADEPASNATIVTENVVEGAIDVGVQRFRFSGEMANVHVVDWNGVPAPESSSTPYVHVDYGVDR
;
A
#
# COMPACT_ATOMS: atom_id res chain seq x y z
N MET A 1 41.86 -10.39 -29.04
CA MET A 1 41.68 -9.00 -28.57
C MET A 1 40.19 -8.77 -28.39
N ALA A 2 39.83 -8.37 -27.18
CA ALA A 2 38.47 -8.23 -26.66
C ALA A 2 37.68 -7.11 -27.36
N ARG A 3 36.37 -7.31 -27.50
CA ARG A 3 35.37 -6.23 -27.46
C ARG A 3 34.20 -6.74 -26.65
N ASP A 4 34.29 -6.50 -25.35
CA ASP A 4 33.18 -6.52 -24.41
C ASP A 4 32.21 -5.40 -24.81
N ASP A 5 31.04 -5.77 -25.31
CA ASP A 5 29.89 -4.89 -25.38
C ASP A 5 29.42 -4.61 -23.95
N PRO A 6 29.44 -3.34 -23.47
CA PRO A 6 28.90 -3.04 -22.16
C PRO A 6 27.38 -3.21 -22.25
N VAL A 7 26.89 -4.30 -21.67
CA VAL A 7 25.48 -4.42 -21.29
C VAL A 7 25.16 -3.19 -20.45
N ARG A 8 24.39 -2.27 -21.04
CA ARG A 8 23.72 -1.21 -20.29
C ARG A 8 22.75 -1.94 -19.36
N SER A 9 23.19 -2.24 -18.15
CA SER A 9 22.32 -2.53 -17.03
C SER A 9 21.49 -1.27 -16.82
N GLN A 10 20.45 -1.15 -17.62
CA GLN A 10 19.35 -0.23 -17.38
C GLN A 10 18.73 -0.77 -16.11
N THR A 11 19.19 -0.26 -14.97
CA THR A 11 18.55 -0.47 -13.68
C THR A 11 17.11 -0.08 -13.93
N ALA A 12 16.22 -1.07 -14.03
CA ALA A 12 14.80 -0.78 -13.95
C ALA A 12 14.66 0.01 -12.66
N PRO A 13 14.02 1.20 -12.67
CA PRO A 13 13.75 1.90 -11.42
C PRO A 13 13.10 0.87 -10.51
N THR A 14 13.74 0.62 -9.38
CA THR A 14 13.19 -0.28 -8.38
C THR A 14 11.84 0.33 -8.02
N ASP A 15 10.77 -0.45 -7.95
CA ASP A 15 9.39 0.05 -7.85
C ASP A 15 9.21 1.23 -6.87
N THR A 16 9.99 1.22 -5.78
CA THR A 16 10.15 2.31 -4.81
C THR A 16 10.45 3.71 -5.40
N ASP A 17 11.22 3.82 -6.47
CA ASP A 17 11.61 5.08 -7.11
C ASP A 17 10.46 5.69 -7.93
N ARG A 18 9.52 4.84 -8.39
CA ARG A 18 8.30 5.28 -9.07
C ARG A 18 7.17 5.58 -8.08
N LEU A 19 7.17 4.90 -6.94
CA LEU A 19 6.15 5.00 -5.90
C LEU A 19 6.75 5.63 -4.62
N PRO A 20 6.97 6.96 -4.61
CA PRO A 20 7.67 7.65 -3.53
C PRO A 20 6.85 7.75 -2.23
N ASN A 21 5.56 7.42 -2.27
CA ASN A 21 4.67 7.54 -1.11
C ASN A 21 4.41 6.17 -0.50
N LEU A 22 4.03 6.16 0.78
CA LEU A 22 3.72 4.96 1.53
C LEU A 22 2.42 5.14 2.29
N VAL A 23 1.55 4.16 2.20
CA VAL A 23 0.40 4.02 3.09
C VAL A 23 0.58 2.80 3.96
N THR A 24 0.34 2.97 5.25
CA THR A 24 0.47 1.94 6.27
C THR A 24 -0.86 1.75 6.96
N VAL A 25 -1.42 0.55 6.84
CA VAL A 25 -2.65 0.12 7.51
C VAL A 25 -2.27 -0.72 8.73
N VAL A 26 -2.76 -0.34 9.91
CA VAL A 26 -2.46 -1.02 11.17
C VAL A 26 -3.74 -1.62 11.74
N GLY A 27 -3.76 -2.95 11.83
CA GLY A 27 -4.87 -3.71 12.41
C GLY A 27 -4.96 -3.52 13.92
N ARG A 28 -6.18 -3.56 14.47
CA ARG A 28 -6.45 -3.29 15.89
C ARG A 28 -6.78 -4.52 16.73
N GLY A 29 -6.64 -5.72 16.17
CA GLY A 29 -7.07 -6.97 16.79
C GLY A 29 -8.53 -7.33 16.54
N VAL A 30 -9.21 -6.58 15.67
CA VAL A 30 -10.61 -6.81 15.29
C VAL A 30 -10.65 -6.87 13.76
N PRO A 31 -11.30 -7.89 13.16
CA PRO A 31 -11.45 -7.96 11.73
C PRO A 31 -12.05 -6.69 11.16
N SER A 32 -11.37 -6.13 10.18
CA SER A 32 -11.77 -4.88 9.55
C SER A 32 -11.39 -4.91 8.09
N SER A 33 -12.20 -4.28 7.25
CA SER A 33 -11.86 -4.11 5.84
C SER A 33 -11.50 -2.66 5.54
N PHE A 34 -10.68 -2.50 4.52
CA PHE A 34 -10.27 -1.20 4.03
C PHE A 34 -10.23 -1.20 2.51
N GLU A 35 -10.46 -0.02 1.97
CA GLU A 35 -10.32 0.32 0.57
C GLU A 35 -9.49 1.60 0.49
N ILE A 36 -8.46 1.59 -0.36
CA ILE A 36 -7.59 2.73 -0.58
C ILE A 36 -7.50 2.95 -2.09
N ALA A 37 -7.77 4.17 -2.52
CA ALA A 37 -7.67 4.60 -3.91
C ALA A 37 -6.70 5.77 -4.05
N VAL A 38 -5.87 5.73 -5.09
CA VAL A 38 -4.90 6.78 -5.42
C VAL A 38 -5.09 7.25 -6.86
N ASP A 39 -4.57 8.43 -7.18
CA ASP A 39 -4.59 8.96 -8.55
C ASP A 39 -3.48 8.36 -9.43
N GLY A 40 -2.44 7.78 -8.82
CA GLY A 40 -1.34 7.11 -9.51
C GLY A 40 -1.43 5.59 -9.45
N GLU A 41 -0.28 4.94 -9.32
CA GLU A 41 -0.17 3.48 -9.18
C GLU A 41 -0.04 3.11 -7.70
N ILE A 42 -0.55 1.93 -7.30
CA ILE A 42 -0.38 1.37 -5.96
C ILE A 42 0.12 -0.07 -6.01
N GLU A 43 1.15 -0.36 -5.22
CA GLU A 43 1.72 -1.71 -5.09
C GLU A 43 1.88 -2.13 -3.63
N LEU A 44 1.72 -3.44 -3.39
CA LEU A 44 1.90 -4.04 -2.07
C LEU A 44 3.40 -4.20 -1.77
N VAL A 45 3.81 -3.80 -0.57
CA VAL A 45 5.16 -4.07 -0.06
C VAL A 45 5.22 -5.53 0.40
N ALA A 46 5.79 -6.40 -0.46
CA ALA A 46 5.78 -7.86 -0.31
C ALA A 46 6.57 -8.46 0.87
N ASP A 47 7.15 -7.64 1.75
CA ASP A 47 7.97 -8.10 2.88
C ASP A 47 7.14 -8.58 4.09
N GLU A 48 5.80 -8.45 4.05
CA GLU A 48 4.92 -8.85 5.16
C GLU A 48 4.19 -10.19 4.85
N PRO A 49 4.53 -11.29 5.56
CA PRO A 49 4.18 -12.67 5.17
C PRO A 49 2.69 -13.05 5.33
N ALA A 50 1.81 -12.11 5.69
CA ALA A 50 0.40 -12.37 5.98
C ALA A 50 -0.53 -11.31 5.36
N SER A 51 -0.20 -10.85 4.15
CA SER A 51 -1.01 -9.82 3.51
C SER A 51 -2.32 -10.37 2.96
N ASN A 52 -3.46 -10.04 3.61
CA ASN A 52 -4.82 -10.31 3.12
C ASN A 52 -5.38 -9.13 2.30
N ALA A 53 -4.52 -8.42 1.58
CA ALA A 53 -4.94 -7.40 0.62
C ALA A 53 -4.76 -7.86 -0.81
N THR A 54 -5.71 -7.44 -1.64
CA THR A 54 -5.71 -7.64 -3.07
C THR A 54 -5.75 -6.29 -3.74
N ILE A 55 -4.82 -6.05 -4.65
CA ILE A 55 -4.89 -4.91 -5.56
C ILE A 55 -5.99 -5.23 -6.57
N VAL A 56 -7.13 -4.54 -6.44
CA VAL A 56 -8.32 -4.77 -7.28
C VAL A 56 -8.14 -4.10 -8.63
N THR A 57 -7.44 -2.97 -8.66
CA THR A 57 -7.09 -2.21 -9.87
C THR A 57 -5.72 -1.56 -9.67
N GLU A 58 -5.05 -1.14 -10.74
CA GLU A 58 -3.72 -0.50 -10.72
C GLU A 58 -3.57 0.67 -9.71
N ASN A 59 -4.68 1.28 -9.30
CA ASN A 59 -4.76 2.41 -8.39
C ASN A 59 -5.70 2.20 -7.19
N VAL A 60 -6.28 1.01 -7.04
CA VAL A 60 -7.21 0.67 -5.94
C VAL A 60 -6.82 -0.64 -5.29
N VAL A 61 -6.70 -0.60 -3.97
CA VAL A 61 -6.49 -1.79 -3.15
C VAL A 61 -7.64 -1.98 -2.19
N GLU A 62 -8.09 -3.22 -2.10
CA GLU A 62 -9.04 -3.67 -1.08
C GLU A 62 -8.37 -4.74 -0.24
N GLY A 63 -8.59 -4.69 1.06
CA GLY A 63 -8.02 -5.68 1.96
C GLY A 63 -8.78 -5.83 3.24
N ALA A 64 -8.46 -6.92 3.93
CA ALA A 64 -8.89 -7.15 5.30
C ALA A 64 -7.68 -7.24 6.22
N ILE A 65 -7.81 -6.71 7.42
CA ILE A 65 -6.77 -6.76 8.44
C ILE A 65 -7.40 -6.94 9.82
N ASP A 66 -6.94 -7.96 10.54
CA ASP A 66 -7.32 -8.18 11.93
C ASP A 66 -6.21 -7.62 12.84
N VAL A 67 -4.99 -8.18 12.69
CA VAL A 67 -3.77 -7.82 13.40
C VAL A 67 -2.63 -7.59 12.42
N GLY A 68 -1.61 -6.85 12.87
CA GLY A 68 -0.39 -6.62 12.11
C GLY A 68 -0.41 -5.30 11.36
N VAL A 69 0.50 -5.20 10.38
CA VAL A 69 0.69 -4.02 9.56
C VAL A 69 0.67 -4.44 8.10
N GLN A 70 0.16 -3.57 7.25
CA GLN A 70 0.19 -3.75 5.82
C GLN A 70 0.61 -2.46 5.16
N ARG A 71 1.60 -2.54 4.28
CA ARG A 71 2.21 -1.39 3.65
C ARG A 71 2.04 -1.44 2.15
N PHE A 72 1.66 -0.31 1.57
CA PHE A 72 1.57 -0.14 0.13
C PHE A 72 2.38 1.07 -0.27
N ARG A 73 3.14 0.92 -1.35
CA ARG A 73 3.81 2.04 -2.00
C ARG A 73 2.85 2.60 -3.05
N PHE A 74 2.81 3.90 -3.20
CA PHE A 74 1.97 4.54 -4.21
C PHE A 74 2.61 5.79 -4.82
N SER A 75 2.08 6.21 -5.96
CA SER A 75 2.41 7.49 -6.60
C SER A 75 1.16 8.36 -6.74
N GLY A 76 1.37 9.66 -6.97
CA GLY A 76 0.28 10.63 -7.05
C GLY A 76 -0.32 11.00 -5.69
N GLU A 77 -1.56 11.48 -5.71
CA GLU A 77 -2.30 11.92 -4.52
C GLU A 77 -3.25 10.83 -4.01
N MET A 78 -3.63 10.92 -2.73
CA MET A 78 -4.58 10.00 -2.13
C MET A 78 -5.99 10.44 -2.51
N ALA A 79 -6.70 9.62 -3.26
CA ALA A 79 -8.03 9.93 -3.75
C ALA A 79 -9.13 9.51 -2.76
N ASN A 80 -8.98 8.33 -2.15
CA ASN A 80 -9.92 7.83 -1.15
C ASN A 80 -9.27 6.91 -0.12
N VAL A 81 -9.73 7.03 1.12
CA VAL A 81 -9.45 6.06 2.18
C VAL A 81 -10.76 5.74 2.87
N HIS A 82 -11.19 4.49 2.74
CA HIS A 82 -12.38 3.98 3.41
C HIS A 82 -12.00 2.79 4.29
N VAL A 83 -12.40 2.84 5.55
CA VAL A 83 -12.16 1.75 6.50
C VAL A 83 -13.42 1.49 7.28
N VAL A 84 -13.75 0.21 7.46
CA VAL A 84 -14.92 -0.24 8.20
C VAL A 84 -14.53 -1.36 9.16
N ASP A 85 -15.20 -1.40 10.31
CA ASP A 85 -15.03 -2.50 11.25
C ASP A 85 -15.81 -3.76 10.79
N TRP A 86 -15.71 -4.84 11.57
CA TRP A 86 -16.42 -6.09 11.28
C TRP A 86 -17.95 -5.96 11.20
N ASN A 87 -18.55 -4.91 11.77
CA ASN A 87 -19.99 -4.62 11.67
C ASN A 87 -20.34 -3.74 10.47
N GLY A 88 -19.36 -3.33 9.67
CA GLY A 88 -19.54 -2.39 8.58
C GLY A 88 -19.67 -0.93 9.03
N VAL A 89 -19.27 -0.60 10.26
CA VAL A 89 -19.30 0.77 10.76
C VAL A 89 -18.02 1.49 10.32
N PRO A 90 -18.10 2.60 9.56
CA PRO A 90 -16.92 3.28 9.04
C PRO A 90 -16.20 4.12 10.11
N ALA A 91 -14.94 4.47 9.83
CA ALA A 91 -14.25 5.48 10.62
C ALA A 91 -14.81 6.89 10.32
N PRO A 92 -14.87 7.79 11.31
CA PRO A 92 -14.40 7.64 12.69
C PRO A 92 -15.46 7.12 13.69
N GLU A 93 -16.61 6.65 13.20
CA GLU A 93 -17.77 6.28 14.05
C GLU A 93 -17.49 5.04 14.91
N SER A 94 -16.64 4.13 14.43
CA SER A 94 -16.16 2.98 15.21
C SER A 94 -14.71 3.17 15.65
N SER A 95 -14.46 2.95 16.94
CA SER A 95 -13.10 2.88 17.48
C SER A 95 -12.44 1.52 17.22
N SER A 96 -13.06 0.63 16.45
CA SER A 96 -12.48 -0.69 16.12
C SER A 96 -11.86 -0.72 14.73
N THR A 97 -12.05 0.33 13.92
CA THR A 97 -11.47 0.45 12.57
C THR A 97 -9.95 0.57 12.62
N PRO A 98 -9.24 0.06 11.61
CA PRO A 98 -7.78 0.14 11.54
C PRO A 98 -7.32 1.59 11.46
N TYR A 99 -6.06 1.81 11.84
CA TYR A 99 -5.42 3.10 11.62
C TYR A 99 -4.75 3.11 10.25
N VAL A 100 -4.97 4.19 9.50
CA VAL A 100 -4.31 4.42 8.22
C VAL A 100 -3.38 5.61 8.35
N HIS A 101 -2.11 5.37 8.08
CA HIS A 101 -1.08 6.40 8.00
C HIS A 101 -0.69 6.59 6.54
N VAL A 102 -0.64 7.84 6.10
CA VAL A 102 -0.25 8.21 4.73
C VAL A 102 0.96 9.11 4.83
N ASP A 103 2.06 8.65 4.25
CA ASP A 103 3.36 9.32 4.28
C ASP A 103 3.79 9.63 2.84
N TYR A 104 3.91 10.92 2.52
CA TYR A 104 4.35 11.40 1.22
C TYR A 104 5.85 11.63 1.18
N GLY A 105 6.49 11.33 0.04
CA GLY A 105 7.92 11.59 -0.14
C GLY A 105 8.79 10.81 0.83
N VAL A 106 8.46 9.53 1.06
CA VAL A 106 9.31 8.61 1.83
C VAL A 106 10.46 8.12 0.95
N ASP A 107 11.29 9.07 0.52
CA ASP A 107 12.59 8.83 -0.09
C ASP A 107 13.50 8.14 0.95
N ARG A 108 14.22 7.11 0.51
CA ARG A 108 15.09 6.31 1.38
C ARG A 108 16.46 6.96 1.59
#